data_AF-U1GT36-F1
#
_entry.id   AF-U1GT36-F1
#
_cell.length_a   1.000
_cell.length_b   1.000
_cell.length_c   1.000
_cell.angle_alpha   90.00
_cell.angle_beta   90.00
_cell.angle_gamma   90.00
#
_symmetry.space_group_name_H-M   'P 1'
#
loop_
_entity.id
_entity.type
_entity.pdbx_description
1 polymer ?
#
loop_
_entity_poly.entity_id
_entity_poly.type
_entity_poly.pdbx_seq_one_letter_code
_entity_poly.pdbx_strand_id
1 'polypeptide(L)'
;MSEPTYILSTVPPYSSGQNATIPQIAAAPYRYFQGADLAWMMMSSALVLLMIPGIALFYSGVSKSRFALSQAWLPIMSTAIVGLEWYLWGYSIAFSNSPSSRVFWGSTDGIALHNVLFRPVRSSGDLQTESPVIPELVYALFQGMFACFTASLVSGAAICKDRPGHFLVFILLWTTFVYNPIARWTWNPEGWSHRIGALDFAGGTAVHICAGATVLAHSVYHRCLPKVEEFLERILGGPRDPAGPPTNSSNSVSADRTLGSAHPREADQPGQDPSHNVENVLLGTLLLWIGWFGFNGGSALGANLRAVSACVSTHLSACAGGVTLCILQLLRGPVAPGRARDRTEDASVFMWSIVEFCNGAVVGLICITPAAGYVPHQISPVFGIIGALICSHMTFVSVKLGDTHGIIVYHGVGGLIGMFLTGCFARKNVAHLDGFTNINGGGWDGHWITLGWQIADALAGMGWAFTITLVILLLLEPFMYLSRSKRARYPIVQGDKLTDEWTIQEAVEMSEVPSRRTLPR
;
A
#
# COMPACT_ATOMS: atom_id res chain seq x y z
N MET A 1 -40.50 2.66 -11.65
CA MET A 1 -40.13 2.41 -10.24
C MET A 1 -40.06 3.76 -9.55
N SER A 2 -40.59 3.91 -8.34
CA SER A 2 -40.42 5.14 -7.55
C SER A 2 -38.93 5.40 -7.32
N GLU A 3 -38.49 6.64 -7.47
CA GLU A 3 -37.10 7.01 -7.18
C GLU A 3 -36.75 6.73 -5.71
N PRO A 4 -35.52 6.27 -5.42
CA PRO A 4 -35.08 6.07 -4.04
C PRO A 4 -35.12 7.40 -3.29
N THR A 5 -35.69 7.36 -2.09
CA THR A 5 -35.82 8.51 -1.20
C THR A 5 -34.85 8.35 -0.05
N TYR A 6 -34.17 9.44 0.33
CA TYR A 6 -33.17 9.47 1.40
C TYR A 6 -33.66 10.36 2.54
N ILE A 7 -33.49 9.90 3.78
CA ILE A 7 -33.77 10.67 5.00
C ILE A 7 -32.52 11.47 5.36
N LEU A 8 -32.58 12.79 5.24
CA LEU A 8 -31.44 13.69 5.38
C LEU A 8 -31.74 14.86 6.33
N SER A 9 -30.70 15.43 6.92
CA SER A 9 -30.78 16.69 7.64
C SER A 9 -30.42 17.86 6.73
N THR A 10 -31.10 19.00 6.86
CA THR A 10 -30.81 20.21 6.10
C THR A 10 -29.80 21.11 6.80
N VAL A 11 -28.99 21.80 6.01
CA VAL A 11 -28.08 22.89 6.40
C VAL A 11 -28.92 24.19 6.52
N PRO A 12 -28.58 25.17 7.39
CA PRO A 12 -29.55 26.07 8.03
C PRO A 12 -30.67 26.71 7.17
N PRO A 13 -31.92 26.77 7.70
CA PRO A 13 -32.33 26.29 9.03
C PRO A 13 -32.30 24.76 9.12
N TYR A 14 -31.74 24.25 10.22
CA TYR A 14 -31.52 22.82 10.42
C TYR A 14 -32.85 22.13 10.64
N SER A 15 -33.22 21.23 9.73
CA SER A 15 -34.37 20.34 9.88
C SER A 15 -33.91 18.92 9.63
N SER A 16 -34.13 18.05 10.59
CA SER A 16 -33.78 16.64 10.47
C SER A 16 -34.95 15.82 9.90
N GLY A 17 -34.67 14.58 9.49
CA GLY A 17 -35.70 13.65 9.02
C GLY A 17 -36.37 14.01 7.69
N GLN A 18 -35.76 14.87 6.85
CA GLN A 18 -36.35 15.28 5.58
C GLN A 18 -36.17 14.20 4.52
N ASN A 19 -37.27 13.80 3.89
CA ASN A 19 -37.26 12.91 2.73
C ASN A 19 -36.88 13.69 1.46
N ALA A 20 -35.78 13.29 0.83
CA ALA A 20 -35.30 13.89 -0.42
C ALA A 20 -34.98 12.83 -1.48
N THR A 21 -35.41 13.05 -2.72
CA THR A 21 -35.01 12.26 -3.89
C THR A 21 -33.73 12.82 -4.52
N ILE A 22 -33.06 12.06 -5.39
CA ILE A 22 -31.83 12.50 -6.07
C ILE A 22 -32.05 13.81 -6.86
N PRO A 23 -33.11 13.99 -7.66
CA PRO A 23 -33.37 15.25 -8.34
C PRO A 23 -33.55 16.45 -7.39
N GLN A 24 -34.16 16.24 -6.22
CA GLN A 24 -34.32 17.29 -5.21
C GLN A 24 -32.98 17.70 -4.60
N ILE A 25 -32.12 16.72 -4.30
CA ILE A 25 -30.75 16.96 -3.82
C ILE A 25 -29.94 17.70 -4.90
N ALA A 26 -30.04 17.28 -6.16
CA ALA A 26 -29.34 17.89 -7.28
C ALA A 26 -29.78 19.35 -7.54
N ALA A 27 -31.05 19.68 -7.31
CA ALA A 27 -31.57 21.03 -7.46
C ALA A 27 -31.07 22.01 -6.37
N ALA A 28 -30.73 21.51 -5.19
CA ALA A 28 -30.28 22.34 -4.06
C ALA A 28 -29.25 21.62 -3.16
N PRO A 29 -28.07 21.26 -3.67
CA PRO A 29 -27.10 20.42 -2.93
C PRO A 29 -26.58 21.08 -1.65
N TYR A 30 -26.47 22.41 -1.65
CA TYR A 30 -26.06 23.22 -0.49
C TYR A 30 -27.01 23.09 0.71
N ARG A 31 -28.25 22.61 0.50
CA ARG A 31 -29.19 22.34 1.58
C ARG A 31 -28.94 21.01 2.27
N TYR A 32 -28.30 20.05 1.62
CA TYR A 32 -28.16 18.68 2.12
C TYR A 32 -26.73 18.31 2.50
N PHE A 33 -25.73 18.98 1.92
CA PHE A 33 -24.31 18.74 2.18
C PHE A 33 -23.68 19.92 2.90
N GLN A 34 -23.03 19.65 4.04
CA GLN A 34 -22.33 20.68 4.79
C GLN A 34 -21.03 21.08 4.08
N GLY A 35 -20.83 22.39 3.88
CA GLY A 35 -19.61 22.90 3.24
C GLY A 35 -18.32 22.54 3.99
N ALA A 36 -18.38 22.48 5.32
CA ALA A 36 -17.23 22.09 6.15
C ALA A 36 -16.81 20.62 5.92
N ASP A 37 -17.78 19.70 5.86
CA ASP A 37 -17.53 18.29 5.57
C ASP A 37 -16.94 18.12 4.17
N LEU A 38 -17.49 18.82 3.16
CA LEU A 38 -16.95 18.81 1.80
C LEU A 38 -15.50 19.29 1.75
N ALA A 39 -15.22 20.43 2.39
CA ALA A 39 -13.88 21.00 2.43
C ALA A 39 -12.88 20.06 3.13
N TRP A 40 -13.28 19.47 4.26
CA TRP A 40 -12.46 18.50 4.98
C TRP A 40 -12.18 17.25 4.16
N MET A 41 -13.18 16.70 3.46
CA MET A 41 -13.01 15.50 2.64
C MET A 41 -12.17 15.74 1.39
N MET A 42 -12.32 16.89 0.72
CA MET A 42 -11.45 17.26 -0.41
C MET A 42 -10.00 17.48 0.04
N MET A 43 -9.81 18.17 1.16
CA MET A 43 -8.47 18.35 1.75
C MET A 43 -7.86 17.00 2.15
N SER A 44 -8.65 16.14 2.81
CA SER A 44 -8.20 14.80 3.21
C SER A 44 -7.80 13.96 1.99
N SER A 45 -8.55 14.05 0.88
CA SER A 45 -8.20 13.39 -0.38
C SER A 45 -6.84 13.88 -0.92
N ALA A 46 -6.61 15.19 -0.92
CA ALA A 46 -5.33 15.77 -1.34
C ALA A 46 -4.16 15.37 -0.40
N LEU A 47 -4.41 15.27 0.91
CA LEU A 47 -3.43 14.80 1.89
C LEU A 47 -3.08 13.32 1.67
N VAL A 48 -4.04 12.46 1.35
CA VAL A 48 -3.74 11.05 1.02
C VAL A 48 -2.97 10.96 -0.29
N LEU A 49 -3.31 11.77 -1.30
CA LEU A 49 -2.53 11.86 -2.53
C LEU A 49 -1.07 12.27 -2.25
N LEU A 50 -0.83 13.19 -1.32
CA LEU A 50 0.51 13.63 -0.89
C LEU A 50 1.36 12.50 -0.29
N MET A 51 0.74 11.44 0.24
CA MET A 51 1.46 10.29 0.78
C MET A 51 2.20 9.49 -0.31
N ILE A 52 1.73 9.51 -1.56
CA ILE A 52 2.35 8.79 -2.68
C ILE A 52 3.77 9.28 -2.97
N PRO A 53 4.02 10.59 -3.21
CA PRO A 53 5.39 11.09 -3.32
C PRO A 53 6.17 10.94 -2.00
N GLY A 54 5.48 10.93 -0.85
CA GLY A 54 6.10 10.60 0.44
C GLY A 54 6.71 9.18 0.47
N ILE A 55 5.97 8.17 0.02
CA ILE A 55 6.46 6.79 -0.13
C ILE A 55 7.57 6.71 -1.17
N ALA A 56 7.43 7.41 -2.28
CA ALA A 56 8.42 7.44 -3.36
C ALA A 56 9.78 7.94 -2.85
N LEU A 57 9.77 9.03 -2.08
CA LEU A 57 10.96 9.55 -1.41
C LEU A 57 11.49 8.59 -0.35
N PHE A 58 10.62 8.07 0.52
CA PHE A 58 11.02 7.13 1.56
C PHE A 58 11.71 5.88 0.98
N TYR A 59 11.13 5.27 -0.05
CA TYR A 59 11.69 4.11 -0.75
C TYR A 59 12.99 4.43 -1.46
N SER A 60 13.06 5.57 -2.15
CA SER A 60 14.30 6.03 -2.78
C SER A 60 15.42 6.26 -1.76
N GLY A 61 15.06 6.69 -0.53
CA GLY A 61 15.98 7.01 0.53
C GLY A 61 16.56 5.77 1.23
N VAL A 62 15.78 4.70 1.36
CA VAL A 62 16.27 3.43 1.96
C VAL A 62 16.88 2.47 0.93
N SER A 63 16.63 2.70 -0.37
CA SER A 63 17.15 1.87 -1.46
C SER A 63 18.53 2.28 -1.95
N LYS A 64 19.24 1.31 -2.56
CA LYS A 64 20.52 1.58 -3.22
C LYS A 64 20.38 2.63 -4.32
N SER A 65 21.43 3.44 -4.52
CA SER A 65 21.47 4.60 -5.41
C SER A 65 21.05 4.28 -6.85
N ARG A 66 21.52 3.13 -7.37
CA ARG A 66 21.18 2.63 -8.71
C ARG A 66 19.69 2.35 -8.94
N PHE A 67 18.91 2.15 -7.87
CA PHE A 67 17.47 1.87 -7.95
C PHE A 67 16.60 3.04 -7.50
N ALA A 68 17.20 4.12 -6.96
CA ALA A 68 16.48 5.24 -6.36
C ALA A 68 15.45 5.88 -7.31
N LEU A 69 15.79 6.03 -8.59
CA LEU A 69 14.88 6.60 -9.58
C LEU A 69 13.67 5.68 -9.88
N SER A 70 13.88 4.36 -9.81
CA SER A 70 12.79 3.38 -9.94
C SER A 70 11.84 3.42 -8.76
N GLN A 71 12.41 3.61 -7.58
CA GLN A 71 11.64 3.81 -6.36
C GLN A 71 10.82 5.09 -6.36
N ALA A 72 11.33 6.14 -7.01
CA ALA A 72 10.59 7.38 -7.13
C ALA A 72 9.44 7.28 -8.14
N TRP A 73 9.67 6.62 -9.28
CA TRP A 73 8.74 6.61 -10.41
C TRP A 73 7.58 5.61 -10.25
N LEU A 74 7.85 4.39 -9.77
CA LEU A 74 6.84 3.31 -9.72
C LEU A 74 5.59 3.66 -8.89
N PRO A 75 5.70 4.28 -7.70
CA PRO A 75 4.55 4.77 -6.94
C PRO A 75 3.66 5.72 -7.75
N ILE A 76 4.25 6.62 -8.52
CA ILE A 76 3.53 7.65 -9.30
C ILE A 76 2.78 7.01 -10.47
N MET A 77 3.40 6.08 -11.20
CA MET A 77 2.70 5.37 -12.27
C MET A 77 1.61 4.43 -11.76
N SER A 78 1.85 3.78 -10.62
CA SER A 78 0.84 2.95 -9.97
C SER A 78 -0.40 3.78 -9.65
N THR A 79 -0.21 5.01 -9.18
CA THR A 79 -1.31 5.96 -8.94
C THR A 79 -2.06 6.30 -10.23
N ALA A 80 -1.37 6.55 -11.34
CA ALA A 80 -2.03 6.86 -12.61
C ALA A 80 -2.87 5.69 -13.13
N ILE A 81 -2.32 4.47 -13.11
CA ILE A 81 -3.01 3.25 -13.56
C ILE A 81 -4.19 2.93 -12.65
N VAL A 82 -3.98 2.98 -11.34
CA VAL A 82 -5.05 2.69 -10.37
C VAL A 82 -6.10 3.78 -10.34
N GLY A 83 -5.75 5.04 -10.57
CA GLY A 83 -6.74 6.10 -10.75
C GLY A 83 -7.67 5.85 -11.95
N LEU A 84 -7.13 5.35 -13.07
CA LEU A 84 -7.93 4.94 -14.23
C LEU A 84 -8.76 3.69 -13.96
N GLU A 85 -8.17 2.67 -13.33
CA GLU A 85 -8.88 1.45 -12.90
C GLU A 85 -10.06 1.80 -11.98
N TRP A 86 -9.82 2.68 -11.00
CA TRP A 86 -10.82 3.12 -10.02
C TRP A 86 -11.99 3.83 -10.70
N TYR A 87 -11.69 4.73 -11.63
CA TYR A 87 -12.68 5.42 -12.45
C TYR A 87 -13.49 4.41 -13.29
N LEU A 88 -12.82 3.50 -14.01
CA LEU A 88 -13.48 2.61 -14.96
C LEU A 88 -14.36 1.58 -14.25
N TRP A 89 -13.87 0.89 -13.23
CA TRP A 89 -14.63 -0.15 -12.55
C TRP A 89 -14.29 -0.34 -11.07
N GLY A 90 -13.13 0.10 -10.58
CA GLY A 90 -12.68 -0.19 -9.23
C GLY A 90 -13.63 0.34 -8.15
N TYR A 91 -14.10 1.57 -8.31
CA TYR A 91 -15.12 2.15 -7.42
C TYR A 91 -16.40 1.31 -7.41
N SER A 92 -16.85 0.87 -8.59
CA SER A 92 -18.05 0.06 -8.74
C SER A 92 -17.93 -1.29 -8.04
N ILE A 93 -16.79 -1.98 -8.19
CA ILE A 93 -16.52 -3.26 -7.53
C ILE A 93 -16.53 -3.09 -6.01
N ALA A 94 -15.87 -2.04 -5.50
CA ALA A 94 -15.73 -1.83 -4.06
C ALA A 94 -17.03 -1.33 -3.40
N PHE A 95 -17.68 -0.30 -3.98
CA PHE A 95 -18.64 0.54 -3.27
C PHE A 95 -20.05 0.59 -3.86
N SER A 96 -20.31 -0.07 -4.99
CA SER A 96 -21.68 -0.09 -5.53
C SER A 96 -22.63 -0.94 -4.67
N ASN A 97 -23.82 -0.39 -4.43
CA ASN A 97 -24.89 -0.99 -3.66
C ASN A 97 -26.14 -1.09 -4.54
N SER A 98 -26.37 -2.27 -5.10
CA SER A 98 -27.44 -2.58 -6.04
C SER A 98 -27.97 -3.99 -5.72
N PRO A 99 -29.21 -4.36 -6.06
CA PRO A 99 -29.71 -5.71 -5.82
C PRO A 99 -28.86 -6.83 -6.46
N SER A 100 -28.08 -6.50 -7.48
CA SER A 100 -27.14 -7.40 -8.15
C SER A 100 -25.78 -7.50 -7.45
N SER A 101 -25.46 -6.59 -6.52
CA SER A 101 -24.23 -6.61 -5.74
C SER A 101 -24.15 -7.88 -4.89
N ARG A 102 -22.95 -8.43 -4.77
CA ARG A 102 -22.65 -9.63 -3.97
C ARG A 102 -21.71 -9.27 -2.83
N VAL A 103 -21.51 -10.20 -1.90
CA VAL A 103 -20.57 -10.01 -0.78
C VAL A 103 -19.14 -9.76 -1.27
N PHE A 104 -18.74 -10.43 -2.36
CA PHE A 104 -17.38 -10.41 -2.89
C PHE A 104 -17.16 -9.44 -4.06
N TRP A 105 -18.23 -8.98 -4.71
CA TRP A 105 -18.14 -8.23 -5.94
C TRP A 105 -19.31 -7.25 -6.05
N GLY A 106 -19.02 -6.02 -6.47
CA GLY A 106 -20.04 -5.00 -6.74
C GLY A 106 -20.91 -5.31 -7.96
N SER A 107 -21.80 -4.39 -8.27
CA SER A 107 -22.62 -4.39 -9.48
C SER A 107 -21.95 -3.64 -10.63
N THR A 108 -22.67 -3.39 -11.71
CA THR A 108 -22.25 -2.49 -12.81
C THR A 108 -22.54 -1.01 -12.52
N ASP A 109 -23.22 -0.71 -11.41
CA ASP A 109 -23.54 0.68 -11.05
C ASP A 109 -22.26 1.41 -10.61
N GLY A 110 -21.97 2.56 -11.21
CA GLY A 110 -20.76 3.32 -10.92
C GLY A 110 -19.54 2.95 -11.78
N ILE A 111 -19.70 2.08 -12.79
CA ILE A 111 -18.71 1.93 -13.87
C ILE A 111 -18.52 3.29 -14.55
N ALA A 112 -17.28 3.69 -14.81
CA ALA A 112 -16.92 5.03 -15.31
C ALA A 112 -17.50 6.18 -14.46
N LEU A 113 -17.71 5.93 -13.15
CA LEU A 113 -18.40 6.82 -12.21
C LEU A 113 -19.80 7.25 -12.69
N HIS A 114 -20.45 6.45 -13.54
CA HIS A 114 -21.79 6.74 -14.01
C HIS A 114 -22.79 6.71 -12.85
N ASN A 115 -23.60 7.76 -12.72
CA ASN A 115 -24.52 8.00 -11.59
C ASN A 115 -23.85 8.14 -10.21
N VAL A 116 -22.55 8.43 -10.16
CA VAL A 116 -21.78 8.67 -8.92
C VAL A 116 -21.60 10.18 -8.73
N LEU A 117 -22.58 10.83 -8.12
CA LEU A 117 -22.54 12.28 -7.92
C LEU A 117 -23.23 12.71 -6.62
N PHE A 118 -24.56 12.70 -6.62
CA PHE A 118 -25.37 13.29 -5.54
C PHE A 118 -25.90 12.28 -4.52
N ARG A 119 -25.63 10.97 -4.67
CA ARG A 119 -26.12 10.00 -3.69
C ARG A 119 -25.47 10.31 -2.33
N PRO A 120 -26.25 10.35 -1.25
CA PRO A 120 -25.70 10.63 0.07
C PRO A 120 -25.00 9.38 0.63
N VAL A 121 -23.74 9.54 1.04
CA VAL A 121 -22.96 8.52 1.74
C VAL A 121 -22.88 8.87 3.23
N ARG A 122 -23.10 7.88 4.09
CA ARG A 122 -23.11 8.01 5.56
C ARG A 122 -21.89 7.36 6.19
N SER A 123 -21.49 7.89 7.35
CA SER A 123 -20.37 7.39 8.15
C SER A 123 -20.71 6.18 9.03
N SER A 124 -21.99 6.01 9.39
CA SER A 124 -22.46 4.95 10.31
C SER A 124 -22.96 3.67 9.62
N GLY A 125 -23.13 3.66 8.29
CA GLY A 125 -23.76 2.52 7.57
C GLY A 125 -25.25 2.30 7.88
N ASP A 126 -25.75 2.79 9.01
CA ASP A 126 -27.14 2.67 9.44
C ASP A 126 -28.06 3.69 8.74
N LEU A 127 -29.14 3.19 8.14
CA LEU A 127 -30.14 3.97 7.41
C LEU A 127 -31.05 4.80 8.34
N GLN A 128 -31.06 4.50 9.65
CA GLN A 128 -31.96 5.12 10.62
C GLN A 128 -31.34 6.26 11.43
N THR A 129 -30.02 6.48 11.34
CA THR A 129 -29.35 7.55 12.09
C THR A 129 -29.31 8.85 11.28
N GLU A 130 -29.66 9.97 11.92
CA GLU A 130 -29.58 11.34 11.37
C GLU A 130 -28.12 11.82 11.23
N SER A 131 -27.26 10.99 10.63
CA SER A 131 -25.86 11.32 10.36
C SER A 131 -25.76 12.40 9.27
N PRO A 132 -24.85 13.38 9.40
CA PRO A 132 -24.36 14.16 8.27
C PRO A 132 -23.94 13.24 7.12
N VAL A 133 -24.14 13.73 5.90
CA VAL A 133 -23.86 13.00 4.67
C VAL A 133 -22.89 13.77 3.81
N ILE A 134 -22.07 13.05 3.06
CA ILE A 134 -21.25 13.60 1.99
C ILE A 134 -21.74 13.09 0.62
N PRO A 135 -21.52 13.83 -0.47
CA PRO A 135 -21.82 13.35 -1.80
C PRO A 135 -20.96 12.13 -2.15
N GLU A 136 -21.56 11.17 -2.84
CA GLU A 136 -20.90 9.95 -3.30
C GLU A 136 -19.64 10.22 -4.12
N LEU A 137 -19.60 11.27 -4.93
CA LEU A 137 -18.41 11.62 -5.72
C LEU A 137 -17.21 12.00 -4.84
N VAL A 138 -17.44 12.73 -3.75
CA VAL A 138 -16.36 13.09 -2.81
C VAL A 138 -15.89 11.86 -2.05
N TYR A 139 -16.81 10.96 -1.69
CA TYR A 139 -16.44 9.66 -1.11
C TYR A 139 -15.62 8.80 -2.10
N ALA A 140 -16.03 8.75 -3.37
CA ALA A 140 -15.32 8.03 -4.43
C ALA A 140 -13.92 8.59 -4.66
N LEU A 141 -13.75 9.92 -4.63
CA LEU A 141 -12.45 10.59 -4.70
C LEU A 141 -11.57 10.19 -3.51
N PHE A 142 -12.09 10.32 -2.29
CA PHE A 142 -11.36 10.01 -1.07
C PHE A 142 -10.88 8.56 -1.03
N GLN A 143 -11.79 7.61 -1.26
CA GLN A 143 -11.47 6.18 -1.27
C GLN A 143 -10.52 5.79 -2.41
N GLY A 144 -10.63 6.44 -3.57
CA GLY A 144 -9.70 6.24 -4.68
C GLY A 144 -8.25 6.56 -4.31
N MET A 145 -8.02 7.51 -3.40
CA MET A 145 -6.66 7.81 -2.92
C MET A 145 -6.10 6.70 -2.04
N PHE A 146 -6.92 5.94 -1.31
CA PHE A 146 -6.49 4.75 -0.56
C PHE A 146 -6.10 3.64 -1.52
N ALA A 147 -6.87 3.46 -2.61
CA ALA A 147 -6.53 2.49 -3.66
C ALA A 147 -5.18 2.81 -4.29
N CYS A 148 -4.99 4.06 -4.71
CA CYS A 148 -3.73 4.54 -5.28
C CYS A 148 -2.57 4.39 -4.29
N PHE A 149 -2.75 4.82 -3.04
CA PHE A 149 -1.71 4.71 -2.00
C PHE A 149 -1.31 3.25 -1.73
N THR A 150 -2.30 2.34 -1.61
CA THR A 150 -2.01 0.91 -1.37
C THR A 150 -1.25 0.30 -2.54
N ALA A 151 -1.63 0.64 -3.77
CA ALA A 151 -0.93 0.17 -4.95
C ALA A 151 0.50 0.73 -5.06
N SER A 152 0.68 2.01 -4.72
CA SER A 152 2.00 2.65 -4.60
C SER A 152 2.87 1.99 -3.52
N LEU A 153 2.29 1.58 -2.39
CA LEU A 153 2.96 0.82 -1.34
C LEU A 153 3.42 -0.56 -1.84
N VAL A 154 2.57 -1.29 -2.56
CA VAL A 154 2.90 -2.59 -3.16
C VAL A 154 4.04 -2.51 -4.16
N SER A 155 4.26 -1.35 -4.80
CA SER A 155 5.40 -1.16 -5.71
C SER A 155 6.76 -1.40 -5.06
N GLY A 156 6.82 -1.35 -3.72
CA GLY A 156 8.01 -1.72 -2.98
C GLY A 156 8.38 -3.21 -3.04
N ALA A 157 7.49 -4.08 -3.51
CA ALA A 157 7.77 -5.50 -3.77
C ALA A 157 8.61 -5.73 -5.04
N ALA A 158 8.38 -4.88 -6.06
CA ALA A 158 8.90 -5.03 -7.42
C ALA A 158 10.39 -4.68 -7.58
N ILE A 159 10.95 -4.14 -6.50
CA ILE A 159 12.26 -3.52 -6.45
C ILE A 159 13.35 -4.53 -6.75
N CYS A 160 14.16 -4.24 -7.76
CA CYS A 160 15.27 -5.08 -8.23
C CYS A 160 14.85 -6.45 -8.77
N LYS A 161 13.55 -6.76 -8.80
CA LYS A 161 13.04 -8.11 -9.07
C LYS A 161 12.20 -8.16 -10.35
N ASP A 162 11.47 -7.09 -10.66
CA ASP A 162 10.59 -7.04 -11.82
C ASP A 162 10.92 -5.92 -12.81
N ARG A 163 10.43 -6.11 -14.03
CA ARG A 163 10.41 -5.08 -15.04
C ARG A 163 9.27 -4.11 -14.73
N PRO A 164 9.49 -2.78 -14.79
CA PRO A 164 8.44 -1.79 -14.52
C PRO A 164 7.16 -2.05 -15.30
N GLY A 165 7.25 -2.36 -16.60
CA GLY A 165 6.06 -2.64 -17.43
C GLY A 165 5.27 -3.89 -16.98
N HIS A 166 5.95 -4.93 -16.50
CA HIS A 166 5.26 -6.12 -15.98
C HIS A 166 4.57 -5.81 -14.64
N PHE A 167 5.24 -5.05 -13.78
CA PHE A 167 4.65 -4.61 -12.52
C PHE A 167 3.40 -3.75 -12.75
N LEU A 168 3.40 -2.88 -13.76
CA LEU A 168 2.24 -2.04 -14.09
C LEU A 168 1.02 -2.86 -14.57
N VAL A 169 1.23 -3.98 -15.27
CA VAL A 169 0.13 -4.91 -15.62
C VAL A 169 -0.32 -5.69 -14.38
N PHE A 170 0.63 -6.16 -13.58
CA PHE A 170 0.35 -6.83 -12.31
C PHE A 170 -0.49 -5.94 -11.40
N ILE A 171 -0.13 -4.67 -11.21
CA ILE A 171 -0.82 -3.80 -10.25
C ILE A 171 -2.25 -3.47 -10.69
N LEU A 172 -2.51 -3.38 -12.00
CA LEU A 172 -3.87 -3.22 -12.54
C LEU A 172 -4.77 -4.42 -12.16
N LEU A 173 -4.27 -5.64 -12.39
CA LEU A 173 -4.99 -6.86 -12.05
C LEU A 173 -5.11 -7.03 -10.54
N TRP A 174 -4.03 -6.72 -9.81
CA TRP A 174 -3.98 -6.81 -8.35
C TRP A 174 -5.00 -5.87 -7.72
N THR A 175 -5.09 -4.61 -8.14
CA THR A 175 -6.11 -3.70 -7.59
C THR A 175 -7.52 -4.24 -7.85
N THR A 176 -7.76 -4.75 -9.06
CA THR A 176 -9.06 -5.29 -9.46
C THR A 176 -9.49 -6.50 -8.61
N PHE A 177 -8.59 -7.47 -8.39
CA PHE A 177 -8.93 -8.78 -7.80
C PHE A 177 -8.49 -8.95 -6.34
N VAL A 178 -7.63 -8.09 -5.82
CA VAL A 178 -7.14 -8.14 -4.44
C VAL A 178 -7.68 -6.95 -3.65
N TYR A 179 -7.33 -5.73 -4.06
CA TYR A 179 -7.68 -4.54 -3.29
C TYR A 179 -9.19 -4.29 -3.25
N ASN A 180 -9.86 -4.22 -4.40
CA ASN A 180 -11.28 -3.86 -4.46
C ASN A 180 -12.18 -4.85 -3.68
N PRO A 181 -11.97 -6.19 -3.75
CA PRO A 181 -12.73 -7.12 -2.91
C PRO A 181 -12.48 -6.91 -1.42
N ILE A 182 -11.24 -6.72 -0.98
CA ILE A 182 -10.94 -6.49 0.46
C ILE A 182 -11.57 -5.17 0.92
N ALA A 183 -11.43 -4.09 0.15
CA ALA A 183 -12.06 -2.80 0.44
C ALA A 183 -13.59 -2.94 0.56
N ARG A 184 -14.22 -3.75 -0.30
CA ARG A 184 -15.65 -4.07 -0.18
C ARG A 184 -15.98 -4.78 1.12
N TRP A 185 -15.21 -5.80 1.49
CA TRP A 185 -15.48 -6.56 2.71
C TRP A 185 -15.44 -5.68 3.96
N THR A 186 -14.44 -4.81 4.01
CA THR A 186 -14.11 -3.98 5.17
C THR A 186 -14.99 -2.73 5.27
N TRP A 187 -15.20 -2.01 4.16
CA TRP A 187 -15.81 -0.67 4.20
C TRP A 187 -17.18 -0.55 3.55
N ASN A 188 -17.58 -1.51 2.70
CA ASN A 188 -18.92 -1.48 2.14
C ASN A 188 -19.91 -1.99 3.21
N PRO A 189 -21.08 -1.33 3.42
CA PRO A 189 -22.13 -1.81 4.33
C PRO A 189 -22.62 -3.24 4.04
N GLU A 190 -22.49 -3.71 2.80
CA GLU A 190 -22.81 -5.07 2.38
C GLU A 190 -21.66 -6.07 2.53
N GLY A 191 -20.45 -5.59 2.85
CA GLY A 191 -19.27 -6.40 3.10
C GLY A 191 -19.45 -7.31 4.31
N TRP A 192 -18.97 -8.55 4.21
CA TRP A 192 -19.14 -9.52 5.30
C TRP A 192 -18.42 -9.08 6.58
N SER A 193 -17.24 -8.48 6.46
CA SER A 193 -16.43 -8.04 7.60
C SER A 193 -17.07 -6.85 8.31
N HIS A 194 -17.58 -5.89 7.54
CA HIS A 194 -18.40 -4.80 8.07
C HIS A 194 -19.65 -5.32 8.81
N ARG A 195 -20.37 -6.28 8.22
CA ARG A 195 -21.62 -6.85 8.79
C ARG A 195 -21.41 -7.63 10.08
N ILE A 196 -20.29 -8.32 10.24
CA ILE A 196 -19.99 -9.00 11.52
C ILE A 196 -19.61 -8.02 12.62
N GLY A 197 -19.30 -6.76 12.29
CA GLY A 197 -18.93 -5.72 13.25
C GLY A 197 -17.42 -5.59 13.46
N ALA A 198 -16.59 -6.06 12.52
CA ALA A 198 -15.17 -5.76 12.54
C ALA A 198 -14.93 -4.26 12.33
N LEU A 199 -13.98 -3.71 13.08
CA LEU A 199 -13.65 -2.30 13.16
C LEU A 199 -12.33 -2.05 12.45
N ASP A 200 -12.38 -1.46 11.25
CA ASP A 200 -11.19 -0.99 10.56
C ASP A 200 -11.40 0.45 10.09
N PHE A 201 -10.96 1.39 10.93
CA PHE A 201 -11.28 2.80 10.78
C PHE A 201 -10.74 3.39 9.48
N ALA A 202 -9.48 3.11 9.14
CA ALA A 202 -8.79 3.72 7.99
C ALA A 202 -7.95 2.71 7.18
N GLY A 203 -8.06 1.39 7.40
CA GLY A 203 -7.46 0.39 6.52
C GLY A 203 -6.25 -0.35 7.09
N GLY A 204 -6.32 -0.81 8.33
CA GLY A 204 -5.40 -1.81 8.86
C GLY A 204 -5.37 -3.05 7.97
N THR A 205 -6.52 -3.61 7.63
CA THR A 205 -6.63 -4.77 6.74
C THR A 205 -6.54 -4.36 5.28
N ALA A 206 -7.39 -3.42 4.85
CA ALA A 206 -7.54 -3.06 3.45
C ALA A 206 -6.28 -2.48 2.79
N VAL A 207 -5.46 -1.76 3.57
CA VAL A 207 -4.23 -1.12 3.07
C VAL A 207 -3.00 -1.86 3.56
N HIS A 208 -2.78 -1.94 4.87
CA HIS A 208 -1.47 -2.34 5.41
C HIS A 208 -1.24 -3.86 5.39
N ILE A 209 -2.18 -4.64 5.93
CA ILE A 209 -2.10 -6.12 5.90
C ILE A 209 -2.15 -6.60 4.45
N CYS A 210 -3.05 -6.02 3.63
CA CYS A 210 -3.16 -6.32 2.21
C CYS A 210 -1.82 -6.13 1.46
N ALA A 211 -1.17 -4.98 1.63
CA ALA A 211 0.12 -4.73 1.00
C ALA A 211 1.25 -5.62 1.56
N GLY A 212 1.32 -5.81 2.89
CA GLY A 212 2.31 -6.68 3.52
C GLY A 212 2.20 -8.14 3.05
N ALA A 213 0.97 -8.65 2.94
CA ALA A 213 0.69 -9.99 2.42
C ALA A 213 1.03 -10.13 0.93
N THR A 214 0.80 -9.07 0.15
CA THR A 214 1.15 -9.01 -1.27
C THR A 214 2.67 -9.05 -1.47
N VAL A 215 3.43 -8.27 -0.70
CA VAL A 215 4.90 -8.30 -0.75
C VAL A 215 5.43 -9.67 -0.30
N LEU A 216 4.80 -10.28 0.71
CA LEU A 216 5.12 -11.64 1.15
C LEU A 216 4.90 -12.66 0.01
N ALA A 217 3.77 -12.58 -0.70
CA ALA A 217 3.50 -13.41 -1.88
C ALA A 217 4.55 -13.18 -2.97
N HIS A 218 4.93 -11.93 -3.23
CA HIS A 218 6.00 -11.60 -4.16
C HIS A 218 7.34 -12.25 -3.79
N SER A 219 7.72 -12.18 -2.51
CA SER A 219 8.94 -12.80 -1.98
C SER A 219 8.91 -14.33 -2.10
N VAL A 220 7.77 -14.97 -1.86
CA VAL A 220 7.59 -16.42 -2.04
C VAL A 220 7.68 -16.78 -3.53
N TYR A 221 7.00 -16.02 -4.39
CA TYR A 221 7.00 -16.19 -5.83
C TYR A 221 8.41 -16.20 -6.41
N HIS A 222 9.23 -15.19 -6.12
CA HIS A 222 10.60 -15.12 -6.65
C HIS A 222 11.52 -16.23 -6.15
N ARG A 223 11.27 -16.79 -4.96
CA ARG A 223 12.02 -17.96 -4.48
C ARG A 223 11.64 -19.23 -5.23
N CYS A 224 10.39 -19.33 -5.68
CA CYS A 224 9.90 -20.46 -6.46
C CYS A 224 10.15 -20.29 -7.96
N LEU A 225 10.41 -19.06 -8.42
CA LEU A 225 10.54 -18.68 -9.82
C LEU A 225 11.50 -19.58 -10.64
N PRO A 226 12.71 -19.95 -10.18
CA PRO A 226 13.59 -20.83 -10.96
C PRO A 226 12.96 -22.18 -11.31
N LYS A 227 12.14 -22.74 -10.41
CA LYS A 227 11.42 -24.00 -10.66
C LYS A 227 10.27 -23.81 -11.65
N VAL A 228 9.62 -22.64 -11.60
CA VAL A 228 8.55 -22.29 -12.55
C VAL A 228 9.13 -22.09 -13.95
N GLU A 229 10.28 -21.42 -14.06
CA GLU A 229 11.00 -21.22 -15.32
C GLU A 229 11.45 -22.56 -15.93
N GLU A 230 12.04 -23.46 -15.14
CA GLU A 230 12.42 -24.81 -15.58
C GLU A 230 11.21 -25.59 -16.13
N PHE A 231 10.05 -25.46 -15.48
CA PHE A 231 8.81 -26.07 -15.94
C PHE A 231 8.30 -25.42 -17.24
N LEU A 232 8.32 -24.09 -17.34
CA LEU A 232 7.91 -23.37 -18.54
C LEU A 232 8.83 -23.66 -19.72
N GLU A 233 10.13 -23.82 -19.51
CA GLU A 233 11.10 -24.23 -20.53
C GLU A 233 10.78 -25.58 -21.14
N ARG A 234 10.33 -26.53 -20.32
CA ARG A 234 9.91 -27.86 -20.79
C ARG A 234 8.64 -27.79 -21.64
N ILE A 235 7.73 -26.87 -21.36
CA ILE A 235 6.43 -26.77 -22.05
C ILE A 235 6.50 -25.88 -23.29
N LEU A 236 7.04 -24.68 -23.15
CA LEU A 236 7.07 -23.65 -24.20
C LEU A 236 8.27 -23.82 -25.14
N GLY A 237 9.22 -24.69 -24.79
CA GLY A 237 10.52 -24.81 -25.43
C GLY A 237 11.46 -23.70 -24.96
N GLY A 238 12.64 -24.07 -24.48
CA GLY A 238 13.68 -23.11 -24.11
C GLY A 238 14.06 -22.19 -25.28
N PRO A 239 14.79 -21.09 -25.03
CA PRO A 239 15.31 -20.25 -26.10
C PRO A 239 16.11 -21.13 -27.08
N ARG A 240 15.59 -21.37 -28.29
CA ARG A 240 16.37 -22.01 -29.35
C ARG A 240 17.56 -21.12 -29.63
N ASP A 241 18.77 -21.67 -29.51
CA ASP A 241 19.99 -20.99 -29.94
C ASP A 241 19.75 -20.45 -31.36
N PRO A 242 20.13 -19.18 -31.63
CA PRO A 242 20.12 -18.70 -33.00
C PRO A 242 20.98 -19.66 -33.80
N ALA A 243 20.41 -20.22 -34.87
CA ALA A 243 21.14 -21.08 -35.79
C ALA A 243 22.38 -20.30 -36.25
N GLY A 244 23.54 -20.62 -35.67
CA GLY A 244 24.82 -20.19 -36.20
C GLY A 244 24.94 -20.71 -37.63
N PRO A 245 25.68 -20.01 -38.50
CA PRO A 245 25.94 -20.53 -39.85
C PRO A 245 26.51 -21.94 -39.75
N PRO A 246 26.18 -22.85 -40.67
CA PRO A 246 26.53 -24.26 -40.57
C PRO A 246 28.04 -24.39 -40.38
N THR A 247 28.45 -24.83 -39.19
CA THR A 247 29.85 -25.17 -38.95
C THR A 247 30.11 -26.50 -39.63
N ASN A 248 30.81 -26.44 -40.76
CA ASN A 248 31.31 -27.62 -41.44
C ASN A 248 32.14 -28.46 -40.46
N SER A 249 31.68 -29.67 -40.23
CA SER A 249 32.36 -30.71 -39.47
C SER A 249 33.59 -31.19 -40.24
N SER A 250 34.72 -30.56 -40.01
CA SER A 250 36.03 -31.20 -40.19
C SER A 250 37.11 -30.33 -39.55
N ASN A 251 37.29 -30.49 -38.25
CA ASN A 251 38.62 -30.54 -37.63
C ASN A 251 38.45 -31.02 -36.19
N SER A 252 38.86 -32.26 -35.99
CA SER A 252 39.13 -32.86 -34.70
C SER A 252 40.19 -32.03 -33.97
N VAL A 253 39.76 -31.25 -32.99
CA VAL A 253 40.60 -30.93 -31.85
C VAL A 253 39.83 -31.43 -30.65
N SER A 254 40.42 -32.38 -29.94
CA SER A 254 40.01 -32.82 -28.61
C SER A 254 40.02 -31.60 -27.68
N ALA A 255 38.92 -30.86 -27.66
CA ALA A 255 38.64 -29.88 -26.62
C ALA A 255 38.15 -30.67 -25.41
N ASP A 256 39.10 -30.84 -24.50
CA ASP A 256 38.94 -31.26 -23.13
C ASP A 256 37.57 -30.87 -22.55
N ARG A 257 36.87 -31.84 -21.93
CA ARG A 257 35.68 -31.59 -21.11
C ARG A 257 36.12 -30.98 -19.78
N THR A 258 36.79 -29.84 -19.84
CA THR A 258 36.70 -28.85 -18.78
C THR A 258 35.59 -27.91 -19.20
N LEU A 259 34.37 -28.24 -18.75
CA LEU A 259 33.30 -27.26 -18.68
C LEU A 259 33.91 -26.08 -17.93
N GLY A 260 34.30 -25.03 -18.67
CA GLY A 260 34.83 -23.81 -18.09
C GLY A 260 33.82 -23.42 -17.04
N SER A 261 34.25 -23.50 -15.78
CA SER A 261 33.54 -22.92 -14.67
C SER A 261 33.17 -21.53 -15.15
N ALA A 262 31.87 -21.31 -15.40
CA ALA A 262 31.35 -19.97 -15.54
C ALA A 262 32.04 -19.18 -14.43
N HIS A 263 32.79 -18.14 -14.82
CA HIS A 263 33.43 -17.25 -13.88
C HIS A 263 32.46 -17.12 -12.70
N PRO A 264 32.87 -17.46 -11.47
CA PRO A 264 32.00 -17.24 -10.33
C PRO A 264 31.55 -15.80 -10.50
N ARG A 265 30.24 -15.58 -10.71
CA ARG A 265 29.65 -14.25 -10.64
C ARG A 265 30.33 -13.64 -9.44
N GLU A 266 31.08 -12.57 -9.66
CA GLU A 266 31.80 -11.89 -8.60
C GLU A 266 30.80 -11.77 -7.47
N ALA A 267 31.02 -12.57 -6.42
CA ALA A 267 30.17 -12.53 -5.26
C ALA A 267 30.40 -11.12 -4.77
N ASP A 268 29.39 -10.26 -4.98
CA ASP A 268 29.34 -8.86 -4.58
C ASP A 268 30.10 -8.78 -3.26
N GLN A 269 31.33 -8.23 -3.30
CA GLN A 269 32.15 -8.17 -2.11
C GLN A 269 31.30 -7.43 -1.07
N PRO A 270 31.16 -7.94 0.17
CA PRO A 270 30.37 -7.27 1.19
C PRO A 270 31.12 -6.01 1.64
N GLY A 271 31.01 -4.95 0.87
CA GLY A 271 31.70 -3.69 1.08
C GLY A 271 31.47 -2.72 -0.08
N GLN A 272 30.81 -1.60 0.22
CA GLN A 272 30.66 -0.38 -0.59
C GLN A 272 29.54 -0.33 -1.64
N ASP A 273 28.30 -0.21 -1.18
CA ASP A 273 27.42 0.84 -1.71
C ASP A 273 26.60 1.40 -0.54
N PRO A 274 27.09 2.43 0.17
CA PRO A 274 26.37 3.01 1.30
C PRO A 274 25.31 3.97 0.76
N SER A 275 24.29 3.45 0.10
CA SER A 275 23.24 4.31 -0.45
C SER A 275 21.99 4.24 0.39
N HIS A 276 22.02 5.03 1.47
CA HIS A 276 20.82 5.56 2.11
C HIS A 276 20.85 7.08 1.98
N ASN A 277 19.86 7.66 1.30
CA ASN A 277 19.67 9.11 1.32
C ASN A 277 18.74 9.45 2.50
N VAL A 278 19.36 9.79 3.64
CA VAL A 278 18.65 10.13 4.89
C VAL A 278 17.71 11.32 4.70
N GLU A 279 18.04 12.27 3.83
CA GLU A 279 17.19 13.42 3.52
C GLU A 279 15.89 12.97 2.85
N ASN A 280 15.97 12.03 1.90
CA ASN A 280 14.80 11.45 1.26
C ASN A 280 13.95 10.64 2.24
N VAL A 281 14.57 9.88 3.15
CA VAL A 281 13.85 9.16 4.21
C VAL A 281 13.11 10.15 5.12
N LEU A 282 13.78 11.21 5.55
CA LEU A 282 13.20 12.24 6.41
C LEU A 282 12.05 12.99 5.72
N LEU A 283 12.28 13.48 4.50
CA LEU A 283 11.27 14.20 3.72
C LEU A 283 10.08 13.29 3.38
N GLY A 284 10.35 12.06 2.97
CA GLY A 284 9.32 11.05 2.73
C GLY A 284 8.47 10.79 3.97
N THR A 285 9.10 10.61 5.13
CA THR A 285 8.42 10.42 6.42
C THR A 285 7.56 11.63 6.79
N LEU A 286 8.07 12.86 6.59
CA LEU A 286 7.32 14.08 6.86
C LEU A 286 6.06 14.18 6.00
N LEU A 287 6.17 13.92 4.70
CA LEU A 287 5.01 13.92 3.78
C LEU A 287 4.01 12.81 4.13
N LEU A 288 4.49 11.62 4.47
CA LEU A 288 3.64 10.53 4.93
C LEU A 288 2.89 10.90 6.22
N TRP A 289 3.59 11.50 7.19
CA TRP A 289 2.98 11.92 8.45
C TRP A 289 1.92 13.00 8.24
N ILE A 290 2.23 14.05 7.47
CA ILE A 290 1.26 15.11 7.13
C ILE A 290 0.06 14.51 6.40
N GLY A 291 0.30 13.66 5.41
CA GLY A 291 -0.76 12.99 4.66
C GLY A 291 -1.65 12.10 5.53
N TRP A 292 -1.07 11.49 6.57
CA TRP A 292 -1.80 10.62 7.50
C TRP A 292 -2.87 11.33 8.32
N PHE A 293 -2.80 12.66 8.47
CA PHE A 293 -3.90 13.46 9.04
C PHE A 293 -5.15 13.38 8.16
N GLY A 294 -4.99 13.41 6.83
CA GLY A 294 -6.11 13.20 5.90
C GLY A 294 -6.53 11.74 5.83
N PHE A 295 -5.58 10.80 5.90
CA PHE A 295 -5.83 9.36 5.88
C PHE A 295 -6.71 8.93 7.05
N ASN A 296 -6.27 9.19 8.30
CA ASN A 296 -7.05 8.82 9.48
C ASN A 296 -8.16 9.83 9.75
N GLY A 297 -7.87 11.13 9.77
CA GLY A 297 -8.87 12.14 10.10
C GLY A 297 -10.02 12.22 9.09
N GLY A 298 -9.74 12.03 7.79
CA GLY A 298 -10.75 11.96 6.74
C GLY A 298 -11.66 10.73 6.84
N SER A 299 -11.19 9.65 7.46
CA SER A 299 -11.99 8.42 7.68
C SER A 299 -13.11 8.60 8.72
N ALA A 300 -13.19 9.77 9.37
CA ALA A 300 -14.38 10.19 10.10
C ALA A 300 -15.55 10.61 9.19
N LEU A 301 -15.29 10.82 7.89
CA LEU A 301 -16.24 11.22 6.85
C LEU A 301 -16.96 12.56 7.12
N GLY A 302 -16.28 13.48 7.81
CA GLY A 302 -16.78 14.82 8.11
C GLY A 302 -15.88 15.60 9.06
N ALA A 303 -16.11 16.90 9.17
CA ALA A 303 -15.41 17.82 10.05
C ALA A 303 -16.03 17.79 11.46
N ASN A 304 -15.73 16.74 12.22
CA ASN A 304 -16.33 16.47 13.53
C ASN A 304 -15.29 16.14 14.62
N LEU A 305 -15.73 16.00 15.88
CA LEU A 305 -14.81 15.71 16.99
C LEU A 305 -14.15 14.33 16.87
N ARG A 306 -14.78 13.37 16.17
CA ARG A 306 -14.16 12.06 15.88
C ARG A 306 -12.96 12.23 14.95
N ALA A 307 -13.05 13.09 13.93
CA ALA A 307 -11.94 13.44 13.04
C ALA A 307 -10.77 14.06 13.83
N VAL A 308 -11.08 15.00 14.73
CA VAL A 308 -10.06 15.62 15.60
C VAL A 308 -9.38 14.58 16.49
N SER A 309 -10.16 13.70 17.14
CA SER A 309 -9.61 12.62 17.97
C SER A 309 -8.73 11.67 17.16
N ALA A 310 -9.10 11.35 15.92
CA ALA A 310 -8.30 10.53 15.02
C ALA A 310 -6.97 11.20 14.64
N CYS A 311 -6.97 12.50 14.32
CA CYS A 311 -5.75 13.26 14.05
C CYS A 311 -4.80 13.29 15.26
N VAL A 312 -5.33 13.53 16.47
CA VAL A 312 -4.52 13.53 17.70
C VAL A 312 -3.95 12.13 17.97
N SER A 313 -4.79 11.09 17.85
CA SER A 313 -4.35 9.70 18.05
C SER A 313 -3.23 9.32 17.10
N THR A 314 -3.37 9.72 15.83
CA THR A 314 -2.38 9.52 14.76
C THR A 314 -1.04 10.16 15.11
N HIS A 315 -1.06 11.43 15.48
CA HIS A 315 0.15 12.17 15.84
C HIS A 315 0.86 11.58 17.05
N LEU A 316 0.13 11.29 18.13
CA LEU A 316 0.70 10.74 19.36
C LEU A 316 1.28 9.33 19.17
N SER A 317 0.62 8.48 18.37
CA SER A 317 1.14 7.13 18.07
C SER A 317 2.44 7.20 17.25
N ALA A 318 2.51 8.09 16.25
CA ALA A 318 3.71 8.31 15.45
C ALA A 318 4.88 8.82 16.31
N CYS A 319 4.66 9.83 17.16
CA CYS A 319 5.66 10.32 18.11
C CYS A 319 6.17 9.19 19.02
N ALA A 320 5.26 8.41 19.59
CA ALA A 320 5.60 7.33 20.50
C ALA A 320 6.41 6.22 19.80
N GLY A 321 6.02 5.82 18.59
CA GLY A 321 6.75 4.82 17.81
C GLY A 321 8.15 5.28 17.44
N GLY A 322 8.30 6.52 16.95
CA GLY A 322 9.59 7.10 16.57
C GLY A 322 10.54 7.21 17.76
N VAL A 323 10.06 7.76 18.90
CA VAL A 323 10.86 7.84 20.13
C VAL A 323 11.22 6.44 20.65
N THR A 324 10.32 5.47 20.54
CA THR A 324 10.58 4.09 21.00
C THR A 324 11.74 3.45 20.26
N LEU A 325 11.79 3.54 18.92
CA LEU A 325 12.90 2.95 18.17
C LEU A 325 14.23 3.67 18.42
N CYS A 326 14.20 4.99 18.56
CA CYS A 326 15.39 5.72 18.96
C CYS A 326 15.93 5.26 20.33
N ILE A 327 15.07 5.18 21.35
CA ILE A 327 15.47 4.69 22.68
C ILE A 327 15.97 3.25 22.58
N LEU A 328 15.29 2.40 21.83
CA LEU A 328 15.68 1.00 21.67
C LEU A 328 17.06 0.85 21.00
N GLN A 329 17.37 1.70 20.03
CA GLN A 329 18.69 1.76 19.41
C GLN A 329 19.76 2.22 20.41
N LEU A 330 19.47 3.24 21.22
CA LEU A 330 20.39 3.69 22.28
C LEU A 330 20.67 2.57 23.28
N LEU A 331 19.65 1.79 23.66
CA LEU A 331 19.79 0.67 24.59
C LEU A 331 20.54 -0.54 24.00
N ARG A 332 20.38 -0.81 22.70
CA ARG A 332 21.04 -1.93 22.01
C ARG A 332 22.47 -1.60 21.54
N GLY A 333 22.83 -0.33 21.52
CA GLY A 333 24.06 0.16 20.89
C GLY A 333 23.97 0.15 19.36
N PRO A 334 25.00 0.66 18.64
CA PRO A 334 25.02 0.67 17.19
C PRO A 334 24.98 -0.77 16.64
N VAL A 335 23.83 -1.19 16.12
CA VAL A 335 23.69 -2.46 15.41
C VAL A 335 24.05 -2.22 13.95
N ALA A 336 25.34 -2.27 13.62
CA ALA A 336 25.76 -2.41 12.23
C ALA A 336 25.58 -3.88 11.80
N PRO A 337 24.81 -4.19 10.75
CA PRO A 337 24.78 -5.53 10.19
C PRO A 337 26.16 -5.85 9.60
N GLY A 338 26.84 -6.86 10.15
CA GLY A 338 28.04 -7.42 9.53
C GLY A 338 29.39 -6.79 9.90
N ARG A 339 29.44 -5.78 10.78
CA ARG A 339 30.74 -5.30 11.32
C ARG A 339 31.02 -6.06 12.61
N ALA A 340 32.11 -6.84 12.62
CA ALA A 340 32.63 -7.42 13.86
C ALA A 340 32.75 -6.30 14.90
N ARG A 341 32.40 -6.63 16.15
CA ARG A 341 32.45 -5.74 17.30
C ARG A 341 33.91 -5.38 17.59
N ASP A 342 34.48 -4.47 16.81
CA ASP A 342 35.75 -3.85 17.15
C ASP A 342 35.48 -2.94 18.34
N ARG A 343 35.96 -3.41 19.48
CA ARG A 343 35.61 -2.95 20.83
C ARG A 343 36.37 -1.69 21.22
N THR A 344 36.89 -0.94 20.25
CA THR A 344 37.95 0.06 20.44
C THR A 344 37.61 1.45 19.91
N GLU A 345 36.44 1.68 19.32
CA GLU A 345 35.97 3.04 19.01
C GLU A 345 34.94 3.48 20.04
N ASP A 346 35.25 4.59 20.70
CA ASP A 346 34.56 5.24 21.81
C ASP A 346 33.06 4.93 21.94
N ALA A 347 32.73 4.10 22.93
CA ALA A 347 31.37 3.78 23.37
C ALA A 347 30.62 4.97 24.03
N SER A 348 31.06 6.22 23.78
CA SER A 348 30.61 7.43 24.48
C SER A 348 29.73 8.37 23.64
N VAL A 349 29.52 8.10 22.35
CA VAL A 349 28.63 8.93 21.53
C VAL A 349 27.24 8.29 21.44
N PHE A 350 26.32 8.77 22.28
CA PHE A 350 24.88 8.56 22.13
C PHE A 350 24.41 9.20 20.82
N MET A 351 24.42 8.45 19.71
CA MET A 351 23.92 8.92 18.42
C MET A 351 22.46 8.52 18.23
N TRP A 352 21.59 9.52 18.10
CA TRP A 352 20.19 9.34 17.73
C TRP A 352 20.09 9.10 16.21
N SER A 353 19.58 7.95 15.77
CA SER A 353 19.32 7.72 14.35
C SER A 353 18.02 8.35 13.89
N ILE A 354 18.13 9.28 12.96
CA ILE A 354 16.98 9.86 12.25
C ILE A 354 16.20 8.78 11.50
N VAL A 355 16.90 7.79 10.93
CA VAL A 355 16.25 6.70 10.17
C VAL A 355 15.43 5.80 11.09
N GLU A 356 15.93 5.48 12.28
CA GLU A 356 15.16 4.68 13.26
C GLU A 356 13.95 5.46 13.78
N PHE A 357 14.11 6.76 14.03
CA PHE A 357 12.96 7.62 14.35
C PHE A 357 11.90 7.55 13.25
N CYS A 358 12.31 7.70 11.99
CA CYS A 358 11.43 7.69 10.84
C CYS A 358 10.71 6.34 10.69
N ASN A 359 11.44 5.22 10.76
CA ASN A 359 10.87 3.88 10.74
C ASN A 359 9.85 3.69 11.87
N GLY A 360 10.20 4.12 13.10
CA GLY A 360 9.33 4.00 14.26
C GLY A 360 8.08 4.86 14.15
N ALA A 361 8.20 6.06 13.60
CA ALA A 361 7.07 6.94 13.35
C ALA A 361 6.10 6.34 12.34
N VAL A 362 6.61 5.80 11.22
CA VAL A 362 5.81 5.10 10.21
C VAL A 362 5.11 3.87 10.81
N VAL A 363 5.81 3.05 11.60
CA VAL A 363 5.20 1.90 12.30
C VAL A 363 4.09 2.36 13.26
N GLY A 364 4.29 3.46 13.99
CA GLY A 364 3.26 4.03 14.86
C GLY A 364 2.03 4.52 14.12
N LEU A 365 2.21 5.14 12.95
CA LEU A 365 1.14 5.54 12.04
C LEU A 365 0.34 4.34 11.52
N ILE A 366 1.04 3.27 11.10
CA ILE A 366 0.42 2.02 10.64
C ILE A 366 -0.42 1.39 11.75
N CYS A 367 0.15 1.22 12.95
CA CYS A 367 -0.51 0.49 14.03
C CYS A 367 -1.81 1.19 14.49
N ILE A 368 -1.83 2.53 14.52
CA ILE A 368 -3.02 3.28 14.96
C ILE A 368 -4.11 3.39 13.88
N THR A 369 -3.78 3.14 12.60
CA THR A 369 -4.69 3.29 11.46
C THR A 369 -6.06 2.62 11.64
N PRO A 370 -6.17 1.33 12.01
CA PRO A 370 -7.48 0.70 12.21
C PRO A 370 -8.24 1.23 13.45
N ALA A 371 -7.56 1.94 14.37
CA ALA A 371 -8.08 2.33 15.68
C ALA A 371 -8.32 3.84 15.85
N ALA A 372 -7.78 4.69 14.98
CA ALA A 372 -7.59 6.12 15.26
C ALA A 372 -8.88 6.85 15.68
N GLY A 373 -10.02 6.51 15.09
CA GLY A 373 -11.34 7.07 15.45
C GLY A 373 -12.17 6.23 16.44
N TYR A 374 -11.61 5.15 16.98
CA TYR A 374 -12.30 4.22 17.90
C TYR A 374 -11.68 4.16 19.29
N VAL A 375 -10.41 4.55 19.46
CA VAL A 375 -9.71 4.48 20.75
C VAL A 375 -9.50 5.86 21.38
N PRO A 376 -9.48 5.98 22.71
CA PRO A 376 -9.15 7.24 23.36
C PRO A 376 -7.74 7.69 22.95
N HIS A 377 -7.56 8.94 22.55
CA HIS A 377 -6.25 9.46 22.11
C HIS A 377 -5.15 9.32 23.18
N GLN A 378 -5.53 9.18 24.46
CA GLN A 378 -4.62 8.93 25.57
C GLN A 378 -3.94 7.55 25.48
N ILE A 379 -4.57 6.54 24.87
CA ILE A 379 -3.98 5.20 24.70
C ILE A 379 -3.25 5.06 23.36
N SER A 380 -3.40 6.00 22.43
CA SER A 380 -2.76 5.88 21.11
C SER A 380 -1.22 5.77 21.15
N PRO A 381 -0.47 6.37 22.11
CA PRO A 381 0.97 6.11 22.24
C PRO A 381 1.33 4.63 22.42
N VAL A 382 0.45 3.84 23.05
CA VAL A 382 0.67 2.40 23.27
C VAL A 382 0.74 1.64 21.95
N PHE A 383 -0.04 2.04 20.94
CA PHE A 383 0.01 1.45 19.60
C PHE A 383 1.39 1.67 18.97
N GLY A 384 1.92 2.89 19.07
CA GLY A 384 3.26 3.23 18.59
C GLY A 384 4.36 2.44 19.30
N ILE A 385 4.31 2.37 20.64
CA ILE A 385 5.32 1.65 21.45
C ILE A 385 5.31 0.15 21.13
N ILE A 386 4.15 -0.50 21.21
CA ILE A 386 4.02 -1.94 20.98
C ILE A 386 4.40 -2.27 19.53
N GLY A 387 3.87 -1.50 18.57
CA GLY A 387 4.18 -1.63 17.16
C GLY A 387 5.68 -1.57 16.89
N ALA A 388 6.33 -0.51 17.38
CA ALA A 388 7.77 -0.30 17.21
C ALA A 388 8.59 -1.45 17.81
N LEU A 389 8.31 -1.87 19.05
CA LEU A 389 9.04 -2.95 19.72
C LEU A 389 8.94 -4.28 18.96
N ILE A 390 7.73 -4.68 18.57
CA ILE A 390 7.49 -5.96 17.89
C ILE A 390 8.05 -5.91 16.47
N CYS A 391 7.76 -4.85 15.70
CA CYS A 391 8.25 -4.73 14.34
C CYS A 391 9.78 -4.68 14.28
N SER A 392 10.43 -3.93 15.17
CA SER A 392 11.90 -3.90 15.28
C SER A 392 12.46 -5.29 15.54
N HIS A 393 11.85 -6.06 16.45
CA HIS A 393 12.26 -7.43 16.72
C HIS A 393 12.06 -8.36 15.52
N MET A 394 11.04 -8.13 14.69
CA MET A 394 10.70 -8.99 13.55
C MET A 394 11.40 -8.61 12.24
N THR A 395 12.20 -7.54 12.19
CA THR A 395 12.93 -7.09 10.98
C THR A 395 13.76 -8.20 10.30
N PHE A 396 14.25 -9.19 11.05
CA PHE A 396 14.95 -10.36 10.49
C PHE A 396 14.10 -11.14 9.48
N VAL A 397 12.77 -11.11 9.60
CA VAL A 397 11.84 -11.75 8.67
C VAL A 397 11.93 -11.09 7.30
N SER A 398 11.88 -9.75 7.25
CA SER A 398 12.05 -8.99 6.01
C SER A 398 13.41 -9.25 5.36
N VAL A 399 14.48 -9.26 6.16
CA VAL A 399 15.84 -9.60 5.67
C VAL A 399 15.86 -10.98 5.04
N LYS A 400 15.33 -12.00 5.75
CA LYS A 400 15.31 -13.38 5.26
C LYS A 400 14.52 -13.46 3.96
N LEU A 401 13.36 -12.81 3.88
CA LEU A 401 12.45 -12.85 2.72
C LEU A 401 12.85 -11.91 1.58
N GLY A 402 13.95 -11.16 1.72
CA GLY A 402 14.40 -10.20 0.70
C GLY A 402 13.40 -9.06 0.49
N ASP A 403 12.71 -8.65 1.56
CA ASP A 403 11.84 -7.46 1.59
C ASP A 403 12.69 -6.25 1.98
N THR A 404 13.12 -5.50 0.97
CA THR A 404 14.09 -4.39 1.10
C THR A 404 13.55 -3.21 1.94
N HIS A 405 12.24 -3.01 1.95
CA HIS A 405 11.60 -1.84 2.56
C HIS A 405 10.94 -2.16 3.91
N GLY A 406 11.00 -3.42 4.34
CA GLY A 406 10.36 -3.87 5.55
C GLY A 406 8.83 -3.89 5.46
N ILE A 407 8.23 -3.92 4.27
CA ILE A 407 6.77 -3.81 4.11
C ILE A 407 6.03 -4.98 4.75
N ILE A 408 6.61 -6.20 4.69
CA ILE A 408 6.03 -7.39 5.32
C ILE A 408 5.90 -7.18 6.83
N VAL A 409 6.93 -6.62 7.46
CA VAL A 409 6.96 -6.41 8.91
C VAL A 409 6.23 -5.12 9.29
N TYR A 410 6.64 -3.98 8.75
CA TYR A 410 6.07 -2.69 9.13
C TYR A 410 4.59 -2.58 8.78
N HIS A 411 4.17 -2.95 7.57
CA HIS A 411 2.78 -2.86 7.16
C HIS A 411 1.98 -4.14 7.47
N GLY A 412 2.53 -5.32 7.14
CA GLY A 412 1.84 -6.59 7.40
C GLY A 412 1.69 -6.87 8.90
N VAL A 413 2.79 -6.97 9.64
CA VAL A 413 2.76 -7.21 11.09
C VAL A 413 2.23 -5.99 11.84
N GLY A 414 2.64 -4.77 11.48
CA GLY A 414 2.10 -3.55 12.10
C GLY A 414 0.59 -3.42 11.95
N GLY A 415 0.04 -3.74 10.78
CA GLY A 415 -1.41 -3.80 10.56
C GLY A 415 -2.09 -4.86 11.44
N LEU A 416 -1.51 -6.06 11.57
CA LEU A 416 -2.02 -7.11 12.47
C LEU A 416 -2.03 -6.68 13.94
N ILE A 417 -0.96 -6.02 14.40
CA ILE A 417 -0.87 -5.44 15.74
C ILE A 417 -1.97 -4.39 15.92
N GLY A 418 -2.14 -3.49 14.97
CA GLY A 418 -3.18 -2.46 15.00
C GLY A 418 -4.58 -3.06 15.10
N MET A 419 -4.89 -4.06 14.27
CA MET A 419 -6.18 -4.75 14.29
C MET A 419 -6.44 -5.42 15.64
N PHE A 420 -5.44 -6.12 16.19
CA PHE A 420 -5.53 -6.75 17.51
C PHE A 420 -5.80 -5.72 18.62
N LEU A 421 -5.00 -4.65 18.67
CA LEU A 421 -5.13 -3.60 19.69
C LEU A 421 -6.45 -2.82 19.54
N THR A 422 -6.97 -2.66 18.32
CA THR A 422 -8.30 -2.09 18.07
C THR A 422 -9.39 -2.93 18.73
N GLY A 423 -9.34 -4.25 18.56
CA GLY A 423 -10.28 -5.19 19.21
C GLY A 423 -10.22 -5.14 20.73
N CYS A 424 -9.03 -4.87 21.30
CA CYS A 424 -8.85 -4.71 22.74
C CYS A 424 -9.37 -3.36 23.26
N PHE A 425 -9.06 -2.25 22.56
CA PHE A 425 -9.18 -0.91 23.11
C PHE A 425 -10.27 -0.02 22.50
N ALA A 426 -11.02 -0.48 21.49
CA ALA A 426 -12.11 0.29 20.90
C ALA A 426 -13.18 0.67 21.95
N ARG A 427 -13.71 1.89 21.83
CA ARG A 427 -14.62 2.51 22.79
C ARG A 427 -15.85 3.10 22.13
N LYS A 428 -17.03 2.77 22.66
CA LYS A 428 -18.33 3.31 22.23
C LYS A 428 -18.37 4.83 22.25
N ASN A 429 -17.92 5.43 23.35
CA ASN A 429 -17.96 6.88 23.55
C ASN A 429 -17.01 7.65 22.62
N VAL A 430 -15.93 7.01 22.14
CA VAL A 430 -15.01 7.63 21.18
C VAL A 430 -15.59 7.57 19.78
N ALA A 431 -16.14 6.43 19.38
CA ALA A 431 -16.84 6.31 18.10
C ALA A 431 -17.99 7.32 17.99
N HIS A 432 -18.72 7.53 19.09
CA HIS A 432 -19.85 8.45 19.18
C HIS A 432 -19.46 9.93 19.32
N LEU A 433 -18.18 10.31 19.22
CA LEU A 433 -17.77 11.72 19.23
C LEU A 433 -18.36 12.53 18.06
N ASP A 434 -18.82 11.85 17.02
CA ASP A 434 -19.55 12.46 15.91
C ASP A 434 -21.06 12.64 16.18
N GLY A 435 -21.58 12.03 17.26
CA GLY A 435 -22.98 12.11 17.69
C GLY A 435 -23.92 11.09 17.04
N PHE A 436 -23.44 10.20 16.16
CA PHE A 436 -24.32 9.27 15.42
C PHE A 436 -23.72 7.89 15.18
N THR A 437 -22.39 7.72 15.20
CA THR A 437 -21.79 6.41 15.00
C THR A 437 -21.91 5.57 16.26
N ASN A 438 -22.45 4.37 16.10
CA ASN A 438 -22.64 3.42 17.18
C ASN A 438 -21.88 2.14 16.87
N ILE A 439 -21.04 1.72 17.81
CA ILE A 439 -20.32 0.44 17.76
C ILE A 439 -20.62 -0.36 19.02
N ASN A 440 -20.35 -1.66 18.99
CA ASN A 440 -20.46 -2.49 20.18
C ASN A 440 -19.28 -2.30 21.17
N GLY A 441 -18.23 -1.59 20.75
CA GLY A 441 -16.99 -1.39 21.51
C GLY A 441 -16.02 -2.58 21.36
N GLY A 442 -14.86 -2.48 22.00
CA GLY A 442 -13.88 -3.56 22.08
C GLY A 442 -13.87 -4.24 23.45
N GLY A 443 -12.78 -4.95 23.74
CA GLY A 443 -12.55 -5.59 25.05
C GLY A 443 -12.66 -4.64 26.24
N TRP A 444 -12.24 -3.37 26.07
CA TRP A 444 -12.38 -2.34 27.11
C TRP A 444 -13.84 -2.08 27.48
N ASP A 445 -14.78 -2.14 26.53
CA ASP A 445 -16.21 -2.04 26.80
C ASP A 445 -16.86 -3.38 27.18
N GLY A 446 -16.06 -4.41 27.44
CA GLY A 446 -16.52 -5.77 27.77
C GLY A 446 -16.97 -6.59 26.56
N HIS A 447 -16.83 -6.07 25.33
CA HIS A 447 -17.25 -6.75 24.11
C HIS A 447 -16.08 -7.49 23.44
N TRP A 448 -15.61 -8.55 24.11
CA TRP A 448 -14.42 -9.30 23.68
C TRP A 448 -14.58 -10.05 22.34
N ILE A 449 -15.81 -10.28 21.89
CA ILE A 449 -16.05 -10.91 20.58
C ILE A 449 -15.52 -10.05 19.43
N THR A 450 -15.45 -8.72 19.59
CA THR A 450 -14.82 -7.82 18.60
C THR A 450 -13.42 -8.26 18.27
N LEU A 451 -12.63 -8.69 19.26
CA LEU A 451 -11.27 -9.17 19.02
C LEU A 451 -11.25 -10.38 18.06
N GLY A 452 -12.21 -11.29 18.19
CA GLY A 452 -12.40 -12.40 17.26
C GLY A 452 -12.73 -11.92 15.85
N TRP A 453 -13.59 -10.90 15.70
CA TRP A 453 -13.91 -10.29 14.40
C TRP A 453 -12.71 -9.58 13.77
N GLN A 454 -11.91 -8.86 14.56
CA GLN A 454 -10.67 -8.23 14.08
C GLN A 454 -9.70 -9.27 13.52
N ILE A 455 -9.51 -10.39 14.25
CA ILE A 455 -8.62 -11.47 13.82
C ILE A 455 -9.17 -12.13 12.55
N ALA A 456 -10.49 -12.38 12.48
CA ALA A 456 -11.12 -12.95 11.30
C ALA A 456 -10.94 -12.06 10.05
N ASP A 457 -11.19 -10.77 10.17
CA ASP A 457 -10.99 -9.78 9.10
C ASP A 457 -9.52 -9.74 8.65
N ALA A 458 -8.60 -9.57 9.60
CA ALA A 458 -7.18 -9.48 9.33
C ALA A 458 -6.61 -10.73 8.64
N LEU A 459 -6.97 -11.93 9.13
CA LEU A 459 -6.50 -13.19 8.54
C LEU A 459 -7.16 -13.48 7.19
N ALA A 460 -8.44 -13.13 7.00
CA ALA A 460 -9.11 -13.26 5.71
C ALA A 460 -8.50 -12.33 4.66
N GLY A 461 -8.28 -11.06 5.01
CA GLY A 461 -7.60 -10.09 4.13
C GLY A 461 -6.18 -10.51 3.79
N MET A 462 -5.40 -10.95 4.79
CA MET A 462 -4.04 -11.47 4.57
C MET A 462 -4.03 -12.71 3.67
N GLY A 463 -4.90 -13.68 3.95
CA GLY A 463 -5.00 -14.92 3.19
C GLY A 463 -5.43 -14.69 1.74
N TRP A 464 -6.41 -13.82 1.51
CA TRP A 464 -6.86 -13.45 0.17
C TRP A 464 -5.76 -12.72 -0.60
N ALA A 465 -5.19 -11.67 0.00
CA ALA A 465 -4.14 -10.89 -0.64
C ALA A 465 -2.93 -11.75 -0.99
N PHE A 466 -2.47 -12.62 -0.09
CA PHE A 466 -1.38 -13.54 -0.37
C PHE A 466 -1.72 -14.51 -1.51
N THR A 467 -2.88 -15.18 -1.43
CA THR A 467 -3.25 -16.26 -2.36
C THR A 467 -3.52 -15.73 -3.76
N ILE A 468 -4.34 -14.69 -3.89
CA ILE A 468 -4.71 -14.15 -5.19
C ILE A 468 -3.52 -13.43 -5.84
N THR A 469 -2.66 -12.77 -5.06
CA THR A 469 -1.40 -12.24 -5.59
C THR A 469 -0.55 -13.34 -6.22
N LEU A 470 -0.36 -14.48 -5.55
CA LEU A 470 0.38 -15.61 -6.12
C LEU A 470 -0.27 -16.14 -7.39
N VAL A 471 -1.60 -16.26 -7.41
CA VAL A 471 -2.34 -16.69 -8.62
C VAL A 471 -2.09 -15.73 -9.78
N ILE A 472 -2.19 -14.41 -9.56
CA ILE A 472 -1.96 -13.41 -10.61
C ILE A 472 -0.51 -13.51 -11.13
N LEU A 473 0.48 -13.57 -10.24
CA LEU A 473 1.88 -13.67 -10.63
C LEU A 473 2.15 -14.93 -11.46
N LEU A 474 1.63 -16.08 -11.03
CA LEU A 474 1.76 -17.35 -11.76
C LEU A 474 1.05 -17.34 -13.12
N LEU A 475 -0.09 -16.65 -13.24
CA LEU A 475 -0.80 -16.50 -14.52
C LEU A 475 -0.10 -15.54 -15.48
N LEU A 476 0.56 -14.51 -14.97
CA LEU A 476 1.35 -13.58 -15.78
C LEU A 476 2.71 -14.17 -16.20
N GLU A 477 3.24 -15.14 -15.45
CA GLU A 477 4.60 -15.65 -15.62
C GLU A 477 4.91 -16.18 -17.03
N PRO A 478 4.05 -16.93 -17.74
CA PRO A 478 4.33 -17.33 -19.12
C PRO A 478 4.63 -16.15 -20.07
N PHE A 479 3.90 -15.05 -19.91
CA PHE A 479 4.13 -13.84 -20.70
C PHE A 479 5.42 -13.13 -20.29
N MET A 480 5.68 -13.05 -18.98
CA MET A 480 6.89 -12.45 -18.44
C MET A 480 8.14 -13.24 -18.83
N TYR A 481 8.07 -14.57 -18.80
CA TYR A 481 9.12 -15.50 -19.25
C TYR A 481 9.47 -15.29 -20.72
N LEU A 482 8.48 -15.27 -21.61
CA LEU A 482 8.71 -15.05 -23.05
C LEU A 482 9.31 -13.67 -23.35
N SER A 483 8.85 -12.63 -22.63
CA SER A 483 9.42 -11.29 -22.67
C SER A 483 10.89 -11.28 -22.22
N ARG A 484 11.26 -12.10 -21.22
CA ARG A 484 12.64 -12.27 -20.76
C ARG A 484 13.51 -12.99 -21.79
N SER A 485 13.03 -14.12 -22.31
CA SER A 485 13.71 -14.94 -23.33
C SER A 485 13.96 -14.20 -24.66
N LYS A 486 13.07 -13.31 -25.10
CA LYS A 486 13.29 -12.51 -26.32
C LYS A 486 14.41 -11.48 -26.17
N ARG A 487 14.53 -10.84 -25.00
CA ARG A 487 15.55 -9.81 -24.76
C ARG A 487 16.95 -10.42 -24.57
N ALA A 488 17.04 -11.58 -23.92
CA ALA A 488 18.29 -12.34 -23.84
C ALA A 488 18.83 -12.72 -25.24
N ARG A 489 17.94 -12.91 -26.23
CA ARG A 489 18.31 -13.17 -27.64
C ARG A 489 18.77 -11.92 -28.41
N TYR A 490 18.42 -10.73 -27.97
CA TYR A 490 18.77 -9.45 -28.60
C TYR A 490 19.16 -8.42 -27.54
N PRO A 491 20.35 -8.57 -26.92
CA PRO A 491 20.84 -7.58 -25.96
C PRO A 491 21.01 -6.22 -26.66
N ILE A 492 20.53 -5.15 -26.02
CA ILE A 492 20.73 -3.78 -26.52
C ILE A 492 22.15 -3.38 -26.13
N VAL A 493 22.99 -3.08 -27.12
CA VAL A 493 24.36 -2.59 -26.90
C VAL A 493 24.32 -1.08 -26.77
N GLN A 494 24.76 -0.56 -25.62
CA GLN A 494 24.83 0.87 -25.36
C GLN A 494 26.30 1.27 -25.11
N GLY A 495 26.98 1.77 -26.15
CA GLY A 495 28.43 1.98 -26.12
C GLY A 495 29.20 0.66 -26.03
N ASP A 496 30.28 0.61 -25.22
CA ASP A 496 31.15 -0.57 -25.05
C ASP A 496 30.73 -1.52 -23.90
N LYS A 497 29.57 -1.29 -23.26
CA LYS A 497 29.12 -2.11 -22.13
C LYS A 497 27.82 -2.84 -22.47
N LEU A 498 27.84 -4.17 -22.35
CA LEU A 498 26.62 -4.98 -22.21
C LEU A 498 26.00 -4.68 -20.85
N THR A 499 24.79 -4.14 -20.83
CA THR A 499 24.03 -3.94 -19.60
C THR A 499 22.85 -4.92 -19.55
N ASP A 500 22.91 -5.86 -18.61
CA ASP A 500 21.85 -6.87 -18.38
C ASP A 500 20.78 -6.38 -17.37
N GLU A 501 20.98 -5.21 -16.74
CA GLU A 501 20.14 -4.70 -15.66
C GLU A 501 19.08 -3.72 -16.15
N TRP A 502 17.89 -3.80 -15.54
CA TRP A 502 16.77 -2.88 -15.73
C TRP A 502 17.06 -1.55 -15.03
N THR A 503 18.10 -0.84 -15.46
CA THR A 503 18.35 0.51 -15.01
C THR A 503 17.40 1.44 -15.74
N ILE A 504 16.67 2.26 -14.99
CA ILE A 504 15.75 3.28 -15.52
C ILE A 504 16.43 4.33 -16.41
N GLN A 505 17.75 4.24 -16.58
CA GLN A 505 18.48 4.93 -17.62
C GLN A 505 17.82 4.77 -19.01
N GLU A 506 17.22 3.61 -19.35
CA GLU A 506 16.46 3.46 -20.61
C GLU A 506 15.20 4.35 -20.67
N ALA A 507 14.48 4.57 -19.56
CA ALA A 507 13.27 5.40 -19.53
C ALA A 507 13.60 6.90 -19.43
N VAL A 508 14.71 7.26 -18.79
CA VAL A 508 15.25 8.64 -18.78
C VAL A 508 15.77 9.00 -20.16
N GLU A 509 16.53 8.13 -20.82
CA GLU A 509 17.04 8.37 -22.17
C GLU A 509 15.94 8.39 -23.23
N MET A 510 14.83 7.67 -23.03
CA MET A 510 13.64 7.81 -23.89
C MET A 510 12.91 9.15 -23.68
N SER A 511 13.08 9.81 -22.53
CA SER A 511 12.54 11.16 -22.25
C SER A 511 13.45 12.29 -22.73
N GLU A 512 14.76 12.02 -22.86
CA GLU A 512 15.71 12.89 -23.54
C GLU A 512 15.55 12.70 -25.05
N VAL A 513 14.68 13.52 -25.67
CA VAL A 513 14.69 13.68 -27.13
C VAL A 513 16.15 13.93 -27.54
N PRO A 514 16.77 13.10 -28.39
CA PRO A 514 18.13 13.35 -28.81
C PRO A 514 18.14 14.69 -29.53
N SER A 515 18.74 15.72 -28.92
CA SER A 515 19.02 16.96 -29.62
C SER A 515 19.92 16.56 -30.79
N ARG A 516 19.35 16.59 -32.00
CA ARG A 516 19.95 16.36 -33.31
C ARG A 516 21.47 16.14 -33.23
N ARG A 517 21.92 14.88 -33.30
CA ARG A 517 23.28 14.60 -33.75
C ARG A 517 23.42 15.19 -35.14
N THR A 518 24.10 16.32 -35.23
CA THR A 518 24.60 16.87 -36.49
C THR A 518 25.47 15.79 -37.13
N LEU A 519 25.04 15.26 -38.26
CA LEU A 519 25.85 14.40 -39.12
C LEU A 519 27.14 15.16 -39.47
N PRO A 520 28.34 14.61 -39.25
CA PRO A 520 29.55 15.19 -39.80
C PRO A 520 29.50 15.09 -41.33
N ARG A 521 29.80 16.22 -42.00
CA ARG A 521 29.97 16.31 -43.46
C ARG A 521 31.27 15.67 -43.91
#